data_AF-F2BD69-F1
#
_entry.id   AF-F2BD69-F1
#
_cell.length_a   1.000
_cell.length_b   1.000
_cell.length_c   1.000
_cell.angle_alpha   90.00
_cell.angle_beta   90.00
_cell.angle_gamma   90.00
#
_symmetry.space_group_name_H-M   'P 1'
#
loop_
_entity.id
_entity.type
_entity.pdbx_description
1 polymer ?
#
loop_
_entity_poly.entity_id
_entity_poly.type
_entity_poly.pdbx_seq_one_letter_code
_entity_poly.pdbx_strand_id
1 'polypeptide(L)'
;PPPPRLGFRLTSEIGRHWLAPHEYTRVFAQRRTSQGMFTKTYEKVDQDDEDISDEEKARSGRLYAVPVPEDSTRGYHLVNAGISYRGKWGREGEYTVSLHGNNLLNQKIYIHNSYLPYVPQMGRNFVFGVNVKF
;
A
#
# COMPACT_ATOMS: atom_id res chain seq x y z
N PRO A 1 -0.82 -13.63 -6.73
CA PRO A 1 -2.16 -13.42 -6.14
C PRO A 1 -2.00 -12.50 -4.92
N PRO A 2 -2.92 -11.55 -4.66
CA PRO A 2 -2.77 -10.64 -3.53
C PRO A 2 -2.74 -11.40 -2.20
N PRO A 3 -2.00 -10.93 -1.18
CA PRO A 3 -1.96 -11.60 0.11
C PRO A 3 -3.34 -11.62 0.76
N PRO A 4 -3.74 -12.74 1.40
CA PRO A 4 -4.99 -12.78 2.15
C PRO A 4 -4.95 -11.77 3.29
N ARG A 5 -6.10 -11.18 3.60
CA ARG A 5 -6.26 -10.18 4.65
C ARG A 5 -7.46 -10.53 5.50
N LEU A 6 -7.33 -10.38 6.82
CA LEU A 6 -8.40 -10.55 7.78
C LEU A 6 -8.47 -9.31 8.65
N GLY A 7 -9.65 -8.70 8.74
CA GLY A 7 -9.85 -7.47 9.50
C GLY A 7 -11.03 -7.57 10.46
N PHE A 8 -10.95 -6.80 11.53
CA PHE A 8 -12.01 -6.58 12.50
C PHE A 8 -12.17 -5.07 12.70
N ARG A 9 -13.41 -4.59 12.71
CA ARG A 9 -13.75 -3.20 12.99
C ARG A 9 -14.81 -3.16 14.09
N LEU A 10 -14.56 -2.35 15.10
CA LEU A 10 -15.44 -2.08 16.22
C LEU A 10 -15.62 -0.58 16.36
N THR A 11 -16.85 -0.11 16.44
CA THR A 11 -17.15 1.27 16.81
C THR A 11 -17.85 1.26 18.15
N SER A 12 -17.19 1.80 19.18
CA SER A 12 -17.77 1.90 20.51
C SER A 12 -18.43 3.26 20.68
N GLU A 13 -19.72 3.27 21.02
CA GLU A 13 -20.41 4.48 21.46
C GLU A 13 -20.35 4.54 22.99
N ILE A 14 -19.66 5.55 23.52
CA ILE A 14 -19.43 5.69 24.97
C ILE A 14 -20.28 6.86 25.46
N GLY A 15 -21.37 6.54 26.13
CA GLY A 15 -22.39 7.53 26.50
C GLY A 15 -23.07 8.12 25.26
N ARG A 16 -23.43 9.41 25.30
CA ARG A 16 -24.16 10.08 24.21
C ARG A 16 -23.27 10.93 23.30
N HIS A 17 -22.01 11.10 23.65
CA HIS A 17 -21.13 12.10 23.06
C HIS A 17 -19.85 11.52 22.48
N TRP A 18 -19.38 10.37 22.95
CA TRP A 18 -18.11 9.81 22.51
C TRP A 18 -18.30 8.64 21.55
N LEU A 19 -17.51 8.66 20.49
CA LEU A 19 -17.42 7.62 19.47
C LEU A 19 -15.97 7.19 19.35
N ALA A 20 -15.69 5.91 19.57
CA ALA A 20 -14.33 5.37 19.55
C ALA A 20 -14.22 4.23 18.53
N PRO A 21 -13.90 4.53 17.26
CA PRO A 21 -13.62 3.50 16.26
C PRO A 21 -12.26 2.84 16.49
N HIS A 22 -12.25 1.51 16.41
CA HIS A 22 -11.08 0.66 16.50
C HIS A 22 -11.09 -0.30 15.32
N GLU A 23 -10.00 -0.38 14.59
CA GLU A 23 -9.83 -1.28 13.46
C GLU A 23 -8.49 -2.01 13.58
N TYR A 24 -8.55 -3.31 13.38
CA TYR A 24 -7.38 -4.16 13.33
C TYR A 24 -7.44 -5.01 12.06
N THR A 25 -6.37 -4.98 11.27
CA THR A 25 -6.23 -5.80 10.07
C THR A 25 -4.92 -6.56 10.10
N ARG A 26 -4.99 -7.88 9.90
CA ARG A 26 -3.83 -8.74 9.68
C ARG A 26 -3.72 -9.06 8.19
N VAL A 27 -2.58 -8.72 7.60
CA VAL A 27 -2.21 -9.14 6.25
C VAL A 27 -1.25 -10.32 6.38
N PHE A 28 -1.59 -11.44 5.77
CA PHE A 28 -0.78 -12.65 5.83
C PHE A 28 0.37 -12.58 4.83
N ALA A 29 1.45 -13.30 5.14
CA ALA A 29 2.62 -13.35 4.26
C ALA A 29 2.28 -13.99 2.91
N GLN A 30 2.76 -13.41 1.82
CA GLN A 30 2.66 -14.02 0.49
C GLN A 30 3.95 -14.80 0.21
N ARG A 31 3.82 -16.13 0.22
CA ARG A 31 4.92 -17.07 -0.10
C ARG A 31 4.98 -17.45 -1.59
N ARG A 32 3.92 -17.15 -2.36
CA ARG A 32 3.86 -17.47 -3.79
C ARG A 32 4.34 -16.26 -4.58
N THR A 33 5.61 -16.31 -4.97
CA THR A 33 6.24 -15.38 -5.90
C THR A 33 5.89 -15.84 -7.31
N SER A 34 5.07 -15.08 -8.04
CA SER A 34 4.96 -15.30 -9.48
C SER A 34 6.29 -14.90 -10.10
N GLN A 35 6.81 -15.69 -11.04
CA GLN A 35 7.87 -15.19 -11.92
C GLN A 35 7.18 -14.40 -13.02
N GLY A 36 7.33 -13.07 -13.00
CA GLY A 36 6.93 -12.24 -14.12
C GLY A 36 7.96 -12.36 -15.23
N MET A 37 7.51 -12.49 -16.48
CA MET A 37 8.40 -12.40 -17.64
C MET A 37 8.39 -10.97 -18.15
N PHE A 38 9.54 -10.31 -18.13
CA PHE A 38 9.69 -8.97 -18.70
C PHE A 38 10.48 -9.04 -19.98
N THR A 39 9.97 -8.37 -21.01
CA THR A 39 10.66 -8.29 -22.28
C THR A 39 11.64 -7.12 -22.25
N LYS A 40 12.93 -7.42 -22.38
CA LYS A 40 13.97 -6.42 -22.65
C LYS A 40 14.38 -6.49 -24.12
N THR A 41 14.80 -5.37 -24.65
CA THR A 41 15.35 -5.28 -26.01
C THR A 41 16.87 -5.34 -25.91
N TYR A 42 17.53 -6.16 -26.73
CA TYR A 42 18.97 -6.08 -26.89
C TYR A 42 19.35 -4.70 -27.41
N GLU A 43 20.48 -4.19 -26.94
CA GLU A 43 21.02 -2.90 -27.40
C GLU A 43 21.22 -2.94 -28.91
N LYS A 44 20.94 -1.81 -29.57
CA LYS A 44 21.16 -1.70 -31.01
C LYS A 44 22.65 -1.50 -31.23
N VAL A 45 23.28 -2.47 -31.87
CA VAL A 45 24.68 -2.42 -32.30
C VAL A 45 24.77 -2.03 -33.77
N ASP A 46 25.86 -1.35 -34.12
CA ASP A 46 26.19 -0.98 -35.50
C ASP A 46 26.51 -2.24 -36.31
N GLN A 47 25.83 -2.43 -37.44
CA GLN A 47 25.97 -3.64 -38.26
C GLN A 47 27.27 -3.67 -39.06
N ASP A 48 27.86 -2.50 -39.28
CA ASP A 48 29.07 -2.32 -40.10
C ASP A 48 30.35 -2.41 -39.26
N ASP A 49 30.26 -2.56 -37.94
CA ASP A 49 31.40 -2.67 -37.05
C ASP A 49 32.00 -4.09 -37.10
N GLU A 50 33.26 -4.22 -37.53
CA GLU A 50 33.96 -5.50 -37.65
C GLU A 50 34.34 -6.11 -36.28
N ASP A 51 34.36 -5.30 -35.21
CA ASP A 51 34.71 -5.75 -33.86
C ASP A 51 33.52 -6.43 -33.14
N ILE A 52 32.31 -6.40 -33.72
CA ILE A 52 31.08 -6.97 -33.16
C ILE A 52 30.76 -8.33 -33.80
N SER A 53 30.47 -9.33 -32.97
CA SER A 53 30.18 -10.70 -33.43
C SER A 53 28.88 -10.82 -34.24
N ASP A 54 28.85 -11.76 -35.20
CA ASP A 54 27.66 -12.06 -36.00
C ASP A 54 26.45 -12.45 -35.13
N GLU A 55 26.68 -13.10 -33.98
CA GLU A 55 25.63 -13.45 -33.03
C GLU A 55 25.02 -12.22 -32.33
N GLU A 56 25.84 -11.21 -31.99
CA GLU A 56 25.38 -9.95 -31.39
C GLU A 56 24.62 -9.11 -32.41
N LYS A 57 25.11 -9.02 -33.66
CA LYS A 57 24.39 -8.38 -34.76
C LYS A 57 23.04 -9.06 -35.02
N ALA A 58 22.99 -10.40 -34.98
CA ALA A 58 21.76 -11.17 -35.14
C ALA A 58 20.75 -11.02 -33.99
N ARG A 59 21.20 -10.57 -32.81
CA ARG A 59 20.35 -10.31 -31.63
C ARG A 59 20.02 -8.83 -31.45
N SER A 60 20.74 -7.93 -32.12
CA SER A 60 20.51 -6.47 -32.12
C SER A 60 19.03 -6.12 -32.29
N GLY A 61 18.47 -5.38 -31.34
CA GLY A 61 17.06 -4.96 -31.37
C GLY A 61 16.02 -6.07 -31.16
N ARG A 62 16.43 -7.33 -30.95
CA ARG A 62 15.50 -8.42 -30.63
C ARG A 62 15.05 -8.35 -29.17
N LEU A 63 13.88 -8.91 -28.93
CA LEU A 63 13.28 -9.02 -27.62
C LEU A 63 13.75 -10.31 -26.94
N TYR A 64 14.13 -10.22 -25.66
CA TYR A 64 14.40 -11.38 -24.81
C TYR A 64 13.63 -11.27 -23.50
N ALA A 65 13.15 -12.41 -23.00
CA ALA A 65 12.42 -12.47 -21.76
C ALA A 65 13.38 -12.66 -20.58
N VAL A 66 13.33 -11.75 -19.62
CA VAL A 66 14.05 -11.83 -18.35
C VAL A 66 13.07 -12.24 -17.26
N PRO A 67 13.33 -13.33 -16.52
CA PRO A 67 12.52 -13.66 -15.35
C PRO A 67 12.83 -12.65 -14.25
N VAL A 68 11.78 -11.99 -13.74
CA VAL A 68 11.89 -11.12 -12.56
C VAL A 68 11.21 -11.84 -11.40
N PRO A 69 11.96 -12.28 -10.38
CA PRO A 69 11.35 -12.90 -9.21
C PRO A 69 10.55 -11.84 -8.45
N GLU A 70 9.29 -12.15 -8.13
CA GLU A 70 8.58 -11.41 -7.10
C GLU A 70 9.22 -11.69 -5.73
N ASP A 71 9.34 -10.68 -4.87
CA ASP A 71 9.89 -10.88 -3.53
C ASP A 71 8.83 -11.46 -2.56
N SER A 72 9.27 -12.39 -1.71
CA SER A 72 8.46 -12.87 -0.58
C SER A 72 8.22 -11.73 0.39
N THR A 73 6.96 -11.48 0.74
CA THR A 73 6.60 -10.36 1.60
C THR A 73 6.08 -10.85 2.94
N ARG A 74 6.63 -10.24 4.00
CA ARG A 74 6.25 -10.57 5.37
C ARG A 74 4.83 -10.08 5.63
N GLY A 75 4.07 -10.89 6.35
CA GLY A 75 2.78 -10.44 6.88
C GLY A 75 2.98 -9.29 7.87
N TYR A 76 1.97 -8.44 8.00
CA TYR A 76 1.99 -7.29 8.89
C TYR A 76 0.63 -7.04 9.54
N HIS A 77 0.65 -6.24 10.59
CA HIS A 77 -0.51 -5.90 11.41
C HIS A 77 -0.78 -4.40 11.32
N LEU A 78 -2.01 -4.04 10.98
CA LEU A 78 -2.47 -2.66 10.96
C LEU A 78 -3.44 -2.47 12.11
N VAL A 79 -3.17 -1.45 12.92
CA VAL A 79 -4.07 -0.99 13.98
C VAL A 79 -4.37 0.48 13.70
N ASN A 80 -5.65 0.78 13.54
CA ASN A 80 -6.15 2.14 13.47
C ASN A 80 -7.10 2.33 14.65
N ALA A 81 -7.02 3.48 15.30
CA ALA A 81 -7.94 3.82 16.37
C ALA A 81 -8.25 5.31 16.32
N GLY A 82 -9.42 5.68 16.80
CA GLY A 82 -9.80 7.08 16.92
C GLY A 82 -10.74 7.31 18.07
N ILE A 83 -10.90 8.59 18.39
CA ILE A 83 -11.88 9.08 19.34
C ILE A 83 -12.49 10.35 18.78
N SER A 84 -13.81 10.45 18.90
CA SER A 84 -14.58 11.59 18.46
C SER A 84 -15.55 12.00 19.56
N TYR A 85 -15.67 13.29 19.76
CA TYR A 85 -16.60 13.91 20.70
C TYR A 85 -17.61 14.74 19.92
N ARG A 86 -18.90 14.49 20.14
CA ARG A 86 -20.01 15.26 19.58
C ARG A 86 -20.65 16.13 20.66
N GLY A 87 -20.56 17.43 20.49
CA GLY A 87 -21.26 18.42 21.30
C GLY A 87 -22.32 19.16 20.51
N LYS A 88 -23.18 19.89 21.24
CA LYS A 88 -24.15 20.83 20.67
C LYS A 88 -23.81 22.23 21.14
N TRP A 89 -24.01 23.22 20.29
CA TRP A 89 -23.93 24.64 20.65
C TRP A 89 -25.20 25.36 20.19
N GLY A 90 -25.95 25.89 21.16
CA GLY A 90 -27.21 26.58 20.89
C GLY A 90 -28.37 25.61 20.69
N ARG A 91 -29.41 26.07 19.97
CA ARG A 91 -30.62 25.25 19.68
C ARG A 91 -30.43 24.29 18.50
N GLU A 92 -29.60 24.64 17.51
CA GLU A 92 -29.48 23.91 16.25
C GLU A 92 -28.03 23.53 15.87
N GLY A 93 -27.01 24.19 16.45
CA GLY A 93 -25.62 23.93 16.11
C GLY A 93 -25.07 22.64 16.72
N GLU A 94 -24.32 21.87 15.92
CA GLU A 94 -23.58 20.69 16.37
C GLU A 94 -22.10 20.83 16.05
N TYR A 95 -21.23 20.38 16.95
CA TYR A 95 -19.79 20.29 16.67
C TYR A 95 -19.28 18.89 16.97
N THR A 96 -18.36 18.42 16.16
CA THR A 96 -17.63 17.17 16.37
C THR A 96 -16.14 17.42 16.33
N VAL A 97 -15.44 17.04 17.39
CA VAL A 97 -13.98 17.04 17.43
C VAL A 97 -13.52 15.60 17.33
N SER A 98 -12.57 15.30 16.45
CA SER A 98 -12.07 13.95 16.26
C SER A 98 -10.54 13.91 16.24
N LEU A 99 -10.01 12.80 16.75
CA LEU A 99 -8.60 12.45 16.67
C LEU A 99 -8.51 11.00 16.20
N HIS A 100 -7.85 10.77 15.07
CA HIS A 100 -7.66 9.46 14.47
C HIS A 100 -6.19 9.18 14.29
N GLY A 101 -5.74 8.01 14.74
CA GLY A 101 -4.42 7.48 14.46
C GLY A 101 -4.51 6.29 13.51
N ASN A 102 -3.78 6.35 12.40
CA ASN A 102 -3.68 5.25 11.45
C ASN A 102 -2.31 4.59 11.54
N ASN A 103 -2.28 3.27 11.36
CA ASN A 103 -1.08 2.44 11.40
C ASN A 103 -0.27 2.67 12.69
N LEU A 104 -0.93 2.55 13.85
CA LEU A 104 -0.33 2.80 15.17
C LEU A 104 0.89 1.92 15.45
N LEU A 105 0.91 0.70 14.90
CA LEU A 105 2.04 -0.24 14.98
C LEU A 105 3.21 0.11 14.05
N ASN A 106 3.11 1.20 13.29
CA ASN A 106 4.13 1.70 12.36
C ASN A 106 4.68 0.63 11.41
N GLN A 107 3.80 -0.21 10.87
CA GLN A 107 4.19 -1.29 9.96
C GLN A 107 4.34 -0.75 8.54
N LYS A 108 5.36 -1.23 7.81
CA LYS A 108 5.55 -0.87 6.40
C LYS A 108 4.53 -1.64 5.55
N ILE A 109 3.66 -0.91 4.86
CA ILE A 109 2.65 -1.47 3.96
C ILE A 109 3.25 -1.55 2.56
N TYR A 110 3.26 -2.76 1.99
CA TYR A 110 3.70 -3.02 0.62
C TYR A 110 2.48 -3.35 -0.26
N ILE A 111 2.45 -2.81 -1.48
CA ILE A 111 1.42 -3.12 -2.47
C ILE A 111 1.97 -4.24 -3.37
N HIS A 112 1.28 -5.39 -3.40
CA HIS A 112 1.62 -6.52 -4.26
C HIS A 112 0.74 -6.48 -5.50
N ASN A 113 1.06 -5.60 -6.45
CA ASN A 113 0.53 -5.65 -7.81
C ASN A 113 1.54 -4.98 -8.76
N SER A 114 2.34 -5.81 -9.45
CA SER A 114 3.15 -5.51 -10.65
C SER A 114 4.28 -4.47 -10.56
N TYR A 115 5.48 -4.92 -10.96
CA TYR A 115 6.70 -4.25 -11.50
C TYR A 115 7.22 -2.89 -10.96
N LEU A 116 6.48 -2.16 -10.14
CA LEU A 116 6.94 -0.97 -9.42
C LEU A 116 6.74 -1.19 -7.92
N PRO A 117 7.59 -2.01 -7.27
CA PRO A 117 7.31 -2.57 -5.95
C PRO A 117 7.81 -1.67 -4.81
N TYR A 118 7.74 -0.34 -4.92
CA TYR A 118 8.42 0.51 -3.93
C TYR A 118 7.77 1.86 -3.62
N VAL A 119 6.44 1.96 -3.72
CA VAL A 119 5.74 3.08 -3.09
C VAL A 119 5.20 2.61 -1.73
N PRO A 120 5.92 2.85 -0.62
CA PRO A 120 5.36 2.60 0.70
C PRO A 120 4.09 3.44 0.84
N GLN A 121 2.97 2.81 1.24
CA GLN A 121 1.79 3.59 1.60
C GLN A 121 2.06 4.43 2.85
N MET A 122 1.17 5.38 3.09
CA MET A 122 1.22 6.29 4.24
C MET A 122 1.50 5.49 5.52
N GLY A 123 2.61 5.81 6.19
CA GLY A 123 3.02 5.17 7.44
C GLY A 123 2.12 5.55 8.61
N ARG A 124 2.66 5.54 9.83
CA ARG A 124 1.92 6.02 11.00
C ARG A 124 1.56 7.49 10.83
N ASN A 125 0.27 7.81 10.93
CA ASN A 125 -0.22 9.18 10.86
C ASN A 125 -1.29 9.47 11.92
N PHE A 126 -1.46 10.75 12.24
CA PHE A 126 -2.48 11.25 13.15
C PHE A 126 -3.23 12.39 12.47
N VAL A 127 -4.55 12.32 12.52
CA VAL A 127 -5.46 13.29 11.92
C VAL A 127 -6.32 13.87 13.04
N PHE A 128 -6.24 15.17 13.22
CA PHE A 128 -7.13 15.92 14.09
C PHE A 128 -8.14 16.68 13.23
N GLY A 129 -9.42 16.57 13.56
CA GLY A 129 -10.51 17.14 12.79
C GLY A 129 -11.51 17.89 13.68
N VAL A 130 -12.00 19.01 13.19
CA VAL A 130 -13.13 19.73 13.78
C VAL A 130 -14.19 19.90 12.70
N ASN A 131 -15.39 19.43 12.98
CA ASN A 131 -16.55 19.56 12.10
C ASN A 131 -17.61 20.39 12.84
N VAL A 132 -18.13 21.42 12.17
CA VAL A 132 -19.22 22.25 12.69
C VAL A 132 -20.38 22.14 11.71
N LYS A 133 -21.58 21.93 12.25
CA LYS A 133 -22.83 21.94 11.51
C LYS A 133 -23.70 23.04 12.08
N PHE A 134 -24.26 23.85 11.18
CA PHE A 134 -25.13 24.99 11.48
C PHE A 134 -26.57 24.65 11.10
#